data_AF-A0A7R8WSB0-F1
#
_entry.id   AF-A0A7R8WSB0-F1
#
_cell.length_a   1.000
_cell.length_b   1.000
_cell.length_c   1.000
_cell.angle_alpha   90.00
_cell.angle_beta   90.00
_cell.angle_gamma   90.00
#
_symmetry.space_group_name_H-M   'P 1'
#
loop_
_entity.id
_entity.type
_entity.pdbx_description
1 polymer ?
#
loop_
_entity_poly.entity_id
_entity_poly.type
_entity_poly.pdbx_seq_one_letter_code
_entity_poly.pdbx_strand_id
1 'polypeptide(L)'
;MERMLRGVPGLGQPGQPGQDTNVVDTAEQVYISSLALLKMLKHGRAGVPMEVMGLMLGEFVDDYTVRVIDVFAMPQSGTGVSVEAVDPVFQAKMLDMLKQTGRPEMVVGWYH
;
A
#
# COMPACT_ATOMS: atom_id res chain seq x y z
N MET A 1 4.16 -28.13 72.47
CA MET A 1 3.08 -27.87 71.51
C MET A 1 3.62 -26.91 70.45
N GLU A 2 4.54 -27.39 69.61
CA GLU A 2 4.30 -28.12 68.35
C GLU A 2 4.05 -27.16 67.18
N ARG A 3 5.03 -27.02 66.28
CA ARG A 3 5.22 -27.82 65.04
C ARG A 3 4.25 -27.39 63.93
N MET A 4 4.87 -26.77 62.92
CA MET A 4 4.83 -27.18 61.51
C MET A 4 3.47 -27.29 60.76
N LEU A 5 3.54 -26.70 59.55
CA LEU A 5 3.05 -27.18 58.24
C LEU A 5 1.65 -26.78 57.70
N ARG A 6 1.67 -26.52 56.37
CA ARG A 6 0.60 -26.41 55.34
C ARG A 6 -0.09 -25.04 55.18
N GLY A 7 -0.15 -24.40 54.00
CA GLY A 7 0.31 -24.74 52.65
C GLY A 7 0.03 -23.58 51.66
N VAL A 8 0.89 -23.45 50.65
CA VAL A 8 0.77 -22.61 49.42
C VAL A 8 -0.16 -23.39 48.44
N PRO A 9 -0.99 -22.81 47.52
CA PRO A 9 -0.62 -21.76 46.55
C PRO A 9 -1.73 -20.79 46.06
N GLY A 10 -1.43 -19.49 46.03
CA GLY A 10 -2.12 -18.51 45.19
C GLY A 10 -1.18 -18.10 44.07
N LEU A 11 -1.20 -18.86 42.96
CA LEU A 11 -0.47 -18.59 41.73
C LEU A 11 -0.79 -17.19 41.19
N GLY A 12 0.07 -16.22 41.48
CA GLY A 12 0.17 -15.00 40.68
C GLY A 12 0.63 -15.41 39.29
N GLN A 13 -0.27 -15.26 38.31
CA GLN A 13 0.06 -15.44 36.89
C GLN A 13 1.32 -14.63 36.55
N PRO A 14 2.35 -15.25 35.95
CA PRO A 14 3.40 -14.48 35.32
C PRO A 14 2.76 -13.70 34.18
N GLY A 15 2.89 -12.37 34.20
CA GLY A 15 2.51 -11.54 33.07
C GLY A 15 3.17 -12.10 31.81
N GLN A 16 2.35 -12.35 30.78
CA GLN A 16 2.81 -12.89 29.50
C GLN A 16 3.92 -11.99 28.95
N PRO A 17 5.15 -12.51 28.78
CA PRO A 17 6.21 -11.78 28.11
C PRO A 17 5.97 -11.82 26.59
N GLY A 18 6.03 -10.64 25.96
CA GLY A 18 6.15 -10.51 24.51
C GLY A 18 4.83 -10.47 23.75
N GLN A 19 4.10 -9.35 23.84
CA GLN A 19 3.32 -8.92 22.69
C GLN A 19 4.30 -8.24 21.73
N ASP A 20 4.57 -8.87 20.58
CA ASP A 20 5.24 -8.19 19.47
C ASP A 20 4.35 -7.00 19.06
N THR A 21 4.75 -5.81 19.49
CA THR A 21 4.15 -4.57 19.04
C THR A 21 4.66 -4.27 17.64
N ASN A 22 3.76 -4.09 16.67
CA ASN A 22 4.13 -3.53 15.36
C ASN A 22 4.70 -2.12 15.57
N VAL A 23 6.03 -2.01 15.55
CA VAL A 23 6.74 -0.74 15.60
C VAL A 23 6.93 -0.28 14.16
N VAL A 24 6.44 0.92 13.84
CA VAL A 24 6.69 1.58 12.56
C VAL A 24 8.19 1.90 12.49
N ASP A 25 8.87 1.42 11.45
CA ASP A 25 10.26 1.78 11.18
C ASP A 25 10.36 2.82 10.05
N THR A 26 11.54 2.95 9.42
CA THR A 26 11.76 3.84 8.26
C THR A 26 12.53 3.15 7.15
N ALA A 27 12.56 1.81 7.18
CA ALA A 27 13.34 0.98 6.27
C ALA A 27 12.53 0.58 5.03
N GLU A 28 11.33 1.14 4.84
CA GLU A 28 10.45 0.77 3.75
C GLU A 28 11.07 1.07 2.39
N GLN A 29 10.93 0.12 1.46
CA GLN A 29 11.48 0.18 0.11
C GLN A 29 10.39 0.08 -0.93
N VAL A 30 10.51 0.92 -1.97
CA VAL A 30 9.64 0.88 -3.14
C VAL A 30 10.46 0.57 -4.38
N TYR A 31 10.22 -0.60 -4.98
CA TYR A 31 10.81 -0.99 -6.25
C TYR A 31 9.90 -0.53 -7.39
N ILE A 32 10.35 0.43 -8.20
CA ILE A 32 9.61 0.94 -9.36
C ILE A 32 10.20 0.35 -10.64
N SER A 33 9.37 -0.34 -11.42
CA SER A 33 9.80 -0.86 -12.72
C SER A 33 10.12 0.27 -13.70
N SER A 34 11.02 0.00 -14.66
CA SER A 34 11.32 0.97 -15.72
C SER A 34 10.09 1.32 -16.57
N LEU A 35 9.17 0.37 -16.75
CA LEU A 35 7.90 0.58 -17.46
C LEU A 35 7.04 1.62 -16.74
N ALA A 36 6.86 1.45 -15.42
CA ALA A 36 6.11 2.38 -14.58
C ALA A 36 6.71 3.79 -14.65
N LEU A 37 8.03 3.90 -14.45
CA LEU A 37 8.74 5.17 -14.49
C LEU A 37 8.56 5.90 -15.83
N LEU A 38 8.72 5.22 -16.96
CA LEU A 38 8.55 5.82 -18.29
C LEU A 38 7.11 6.28 -18.54
N LYS A 39 6.12 5.52 -18.09
CA LYS A 39 4.70 5.91 -18.18
C LYS A 39 4.39 7.14 -17.33
N MET A 40 4.91 7.21 -16.10
CA MET A 40 4.78 8.38 -15.22
C MET A 40 5.38 9.63 -15.87
N LEU A 41 6.62 9.57 -16.36
CA LEU A 41 7.29 10.70 -17.02
C LEU A 41 6.55 11.17 -18.27
N LYS A 42 6.10 10.23 -19.10
CA LYS A 42 5.29 10.54 -20.29
C LYS A 42 3.98 11.23 -19.91
N HIS A 43 3.32 10.73 -18.88
CA HIS A 43 2.04 11.26 -18.41
C HIS A 43 2.20 12.66 -17.81
N GLY A 44 3.15 12.85 -16.88
CA GLY A 44 3.46 14.15 -16.28
C GLY A 44 3.82 15.20 -17.33
N ARG A 45 4.61 14.83 -18.34
CA ARG A 45 4.94 15.75 -19.44
C ARG A 45 3.73 16.15 -20.28
N ALA A 46 2.79 15.23 -20.53
CA ALA A 46 1.57 15.51 -21.28
C ALA A 46 0.57 16.39 -20.51
N GLY A 47 0.67 16.41 -19.17
CA GLY A 47 -0.17 17.20 -18.28
C GLY A 47 0.15 18.69 -18.21
N VAL A 48 1.39 19.09 -18.49
CA VAL A 48 1.87 20.48 -18.30
C VAL A 48 0.95 21.49 -19.01
N PRO A 49 0.47 22.54 -18.32
CA PRO A 49 0.85 23.01 -16.98
C PRO A 49 -0.04 22.51 -15.83
N MET A 50 -0.94 21.56 -16.09
CA MET A 50 -1.86 21.01 -15.10
C MET A 50 -1.20 19.88 -14.29
N GLU A 51 -1.58 19.75 -13.02
CA GLU A 51 -1.33 18.53 -12.27
C GLU A 51 -2.06 17.35 -12.94
N VAL A 52 -1.45 16.18 -12.89
CA VAL A 52 -2.06 14.94 -13.40
C VAL A 52 -2.06 13.89 -12.30
N MET A 53 -2.75 12.77 -12.49
CA MET A 53 -2.66 11.67 -11.52
C MET A 53 -2.79 10.30 -12.16
N GLY A 54 -2.26 9.28 -11.50
CA GLY A 54 -2.49 7.90 -11.90
C GLY A 54 -2.39 6.92 -10.76
N LEU A 55 -2.76 5.68 -11.04
CA LEU A 55 -2.72 4.58 -10.09
C LEU A 55 -1.52 3.68 -10.36
N MET A 56 -0.91 3.22 -9.27
CA MET A 56 0.21 2.28 -9.27
C MET A 56 -0.30 0.85 -9.07
N LEU A 57 0.14 -0.03 -9.96
CA LEU A 57 -0.21 -1.44 -9.98
C LEU A 57 0.99 -2.30 -9.61
N GLY A 58 0.77 -3.25 -8.72
CA GLY A 58 1.83 -4.11 -8.24
C GLY A 58 1.39 -5.03 -7.13
N GLU A 59 2.31 -5.30 -6.22
CA GLU A 59 2.09 -6.16 -5.06
C GLU A 59 2.85 -5.65 -3.83
N PHE A 60 2.33 -6.02 -2.66
CA PHE A 60 3.04 -5.95 -1.39
C PHE A 60 3.84 -7.24 -1.24
N VAL A 61 5.17 -7.14 -1.25
CA VAL A 61 6.06 -8.32 -1.14
C VAL A 61 6.13 -8.78 0.32
N ASP A 62 6.21 -7.81 1.23
CA ASP A 62 6.16 -7.95 2.68
C ASP A 62 5.69 -6.62 3.28
N ASP A 63 5.72 -6.50 4.61
CA ASP A 63 5.26 -5.31 5.34
C ASP A 63 6.12 -4.05 5.08
N TYR A 64 7.34 -4.21 4.57
CA TYR A 64 8.30 -3.12 4.35
C TYR A 64 8.59 -2.87 2.87
N THR A 65 8.09 -3.72 1.96
CA THR A 65 8.48 -3.69 0.55
C THR A 65 7.29 -3.67 -0.38
N VAL A 66 7.18 -2.59 -1.16
CA VAL A 66 6.19 -2.44 -2.24
C VAL A 66 6.87 -2.56 -3.59
N ARG A 67 6.31 -3.39 -4.48
CA ARG A 67 6.81 -3.52 -5.86
C ARG A 67 5.79 -2.97 -6.84
N VAL A 68 6.12 -1.87 -7.51
CA VAL A 68 5.31 -1.23 -8.56
C VAL A 68 5.73 -1.79 -9.92
N ILE A 69 4.86 -2.60 -10.52
CA ILE A 69 5.10 -3.29 -11.78
C ILE A 69 4.65 -2.42 -12.96
N ASP A 70 3.50 -1.76 -12.84
CA ASP A 70 2.93 -0.92 -13.90
C ASP A 70 2.14 0.27 -13.34
N VAL A 71 1.80 1.22 -14.19
CA VAL A 71 0.90 2.34 -13.86
C VAL A 71 -0.07 2.62 -15.00
N PHE A 72 -1.19 3.26 -14.67
CA PHE A 72 -2.03 3.91 -15.67
C PHE A 72 -2.49 5.30 -15.22
N ALA A 73 -2.70 6.17 -16.19
CA ALA A 73 -3.16 7.53 -15.99
C ALA A 73 -4.66 7.56 -15.71
N MET A 74 -5.09 8.36 -14.73
CA MET A 74 -6.51 8.67 -14.55
C MET A 74 -6.90 9.84 -15.45
N PRO A 75 -8.11 9.82 -16.03
CA PRO A 75 -8.63 10.94 -16.79
C PRO A 75 -8.76 12.18 -15.90
N GLN A 76 -8.38 13.33 -16.44
CA GLN A 76 -8.54 14.61 -15.76
C GLN A 76 -10.03 14.99 -15.73
N SER A 77 -10.64 15.05 -14.55
CA SER A 77 -11.96 15.67 -14.39
C SER A 77 -11.78 17.18 -14.28
N GLY A 78 -12.02 17.88 -15.40
CA GLY A 78 -11.98 19.34 -15.45
C GLY A 78 -12.88 19.94 -14.37
N THR A 79 -12.34 20.74 -13.46
CA THR A 79 -12.47 22.21 -13.51
C THR A 79 -11.52 22.92 -12.52
N GLY A 80 -10.59 22.22 -11.89
CA GLY A 80 -9.68 22.76 -10.89
C GLY A 80 -8.23 22.34 -11.11
N VAL A 81 -7.31 23.13 -10.57
CA VAL A 81 -5.86 22.86 -10.53
C VAL A 81 -5.54 21.69 -9.58
N SER A 82 -6.55 21.12 -8.91
CA SER A 82 -6.42 20.01 -7.96
C SER A 82 -6.91 18.67 -8.49
N VAL A 83 -6.17 17.63 -8.10
CA VAL A 83 -6.45 16.23 -8.38
C VAL A 83 -7.53 15.72 -7.40
N GLU A 84 -8.81 15.83 -7.76
CA GLU A 84 -9.90 15.52 -6.80
C GLU A 84 -10.86 14.39 -7.21
N ALA A 85 -10.63 13.67 -8.31
CA ALA A 85 -11.55 12.59 -8.67
C ALA A 85 -10.83 11.38 -9.26
N VAL A 86 -10.47 10.42 -8.38
CA VAL A 86 -10.37 9.03 -8.81
C VAL A 86 -11.78 8.59 -9.18
N ASP A 87 -12.07 8.47 -10.48
CA ASP A 87 -13.33 7.91 -10.95
C ASP A 87 -13.35 6.39 -10.66
N PRO A 88 -14.18 5.90 -9.72
CA PRO A 88 -14.23 4.49 -9.36
C PRO A 88 -14.74 3.61 -10.51
N VAL A 89 -15.57 4.16 -11.41
CA VAL A 89 -16.07 3.44 -12.58
C VAL A 89 -14.93 3.23 -13.58
N PHE A 90 -14.15 4.29 -13.83
CA PHE A 90 -12.98 4.19 -14.68
C PHE A 90 -11.95 3.21 -14.10
N GLN A 91 -11.65 3.32 -12.81
CA GLN A 91 -10.70 2.43 -12.12
C GLN A 91 -11.13 0.96 -12.25
N ALA A 92 -12.37 0.62 -11.88
CA ALA A 92 -12.86 -0.76 -11.94
C ALA A 92 -12.79 -1.32 -13.37
N LYS A 93 -13.26 -0.55 -14.35
CA LYS A 93 -13.22 -0.94 -15.76
C LYS A 93 -11.79 -1.17 -16.24
N MET A 94 -10.85 -0.28 -15.88
CA MET A 94 -9.45 -0.42 -16.27
C MET A 94 -8.80 -1.66 -15.66
N LEU A 95 -9.05 -1.94 -14.38
CA LEU A 95 -8.55 -3.15 -13.72
C LEU A 95 -9.10 -4.42 -14.39
N ASP A 96 -10.38 -4.43 -14.78
CA ASP A 96 -10.96 -5.58 -15.46
C ASP A 96 -10.43 -5.78 -16.88
N MET A 97 -10.16 -4.68 -17.61
CA MET A 97 -9.47 -4.77 -18.91
C MET A 97 -8.04 -5.30 -18.76
N LEU A 98 -7.30 -4.88 -17.73
CA LEU A 98 -5.95 -5.35 -17.48
C LEU A 98 -5.90 -6.85 -17.12
N LYS A 99 -6.83 -7.31 -16.28
CA LYS A 99 -6.97 -8.75 -15.96
C LYS A 99 -7.15 -9.60 -17.21
N GLN A 100 -7.94 -9.14 -18.18
CA GLN A 100 -8.14 -9.86 -19.46
C GLN A 100 -6.86 -9.97 -20.30
N THR A 101 -5.89 -9.08 -20.08
CA THR A 101 -4.58 -9.12 -20.77
C THR A 101 -3.51 -9.91 -20.02
N GLY A 102 -3.87 -10.61 -18.94
CA GLY A 102 -2.91 -11.35 -18.11
C GLY A 102 -2.13 -10.45 -17.13
N ARG A 103 -2.70 -9.30 -16.75
CA ARG A 103 -2.16 -8.37 -15.74
C ARG A 103 -3.08 -8.34 -14.53
N PRO A 104 -2.92 -9.28 -13.57
CA PRO A 104 -3.81 -9.43 -12.41
C PRO A 104 -3.43 -8.52 -11.22
N GLU A 105 -2.49 -7.60 -11.40
CA GLU A 105 -1.96 -6.76 -10.33
C GLU A 105 -3.03 -5.87 -9.69
N MET A 106 -2.88 -5.64 -8.39
CA MET A 106 -3.78 -4.78 -7.61
C MET A 106 -3.23 -3.36 -7.49
N VAL A 107 -4.10 -2.42 -7.11
CA VAL A 107 -3.69 -1.05 -6.82
C VAL A 107 -2.92 -1.03 -5.50
N VAL A 108 -1.68 -0.55 -5.53
CA VAL A 108 -0.79 -0.43 -4.36
C VAL A 108 -0.55 1.03 -3.94
N GLY A 109 -0.94 1.99 -4.77
CA GLY A 109 -0.82 3.41 -4.46
C GLY A 109 -1.20 4.31 -5.64
N TRP A 110 -0.87 5.59 -5.55
CA TRP A 110 -1.15 6.61 -6.55
C TRP A 110 0.04 7.57 -6.71
N TYR A 111 0.13 8.23 -7.88
CA TYR A 111 1.12 9.27 -8.18
C TYR A 111 0.43 10.48 -8.80
N HIS A 112 1.08 11.64 -8.74
CA HIS A 112 0.68 12.88 -9.42
C HIS A 112 1.90 13.60 -9.99
#